data_AF-A0A972DEM6-F1
#
_entry.id   AF-A0A972DEM6-F1
#
_cell.length_a   1.000
_cell.length_b   1.000
_cell.length_c   1.000
_cell.angle_alpha   90.00
_cell.angle_beta   90.00
_cell.angle_gamma   90.00
#
_symmetry.space_group_name_H-M   'P 1'
#
loop_
_entity.id
_entity.type
_entity.pdbx_description
1 polymer ?
#
loop_
_entity_poly.entity_id
_entity_poly.type
_entity_poly.pdbx_seq_one_letter_code
_entity_poly.pdbx_strand_id
1 'polypeptide(L)'
;MQELSLHILDLVRNSIAAGATKVIISIYQKGNFLYISISDNGKGMDKDTLRSVESPFMTSRNTRKVGLGIPLFKAAAEQSGGTFEIESAENVGTRVTGSFGIDSIDRQPLGELYETVTALIISDPDINYELRLESTKDAYRMDTKEVKDVLGEVHITEPEVMEWIREHIKEGIRTVFGGVLNEVNSGIGRNQE
;
A
#
# COMPACT_ATOMS: atom_id res chain seq x y z
N MET A 1 -8.11 7.39 14.98
CA MET A 1 -7.59 8.13 13.82
C MET A 1 -7.56 7.15 12.66
N GLN A 2 -8.01 7.51 11.46
CA GLN A 2 -7.85 6.61 10.31
C GLN A 2 -6.37 6.59 9.90
N GLU A 3 -5.88 5.41 9.52
CA GLU A 3 -4.49 5.15 9.16
C GLU A 3 -4.37 4.86 7.65
N LEU A 4 -3.24 5.23 7.04
CA LEU A 4 -3.00 4.96 5.61
C LEU A 4 -2.93 3.45 5.32
N SER A 5 -2.51 2.63 6.29
CA SER A 5 -2.56 1.16 6.26
C SER A 5 -3.96 0.62 5.91
N LEU A 6 -5.02 1.25 6.41
CA LEU A 6 -6.40 0.85 6.12
C LEU A 6 -6.81 1.19 4.69
N HIS A 7 -6.33 2.31 4.15
CA HIS A 7 -6.53 2.61 2.73
C HIS A 7 -5.78 1.62 1.84
N ILE A 8 -4.55 1.25 2.21
CA ILE A 8 -3.78 0.19 1.51
C ILE A 8 -4.57 -1.12 1.53
N LEU A 9 -5.11 -1.54 2.68
CA LEU A 9 -5.94 -2.73 2.79
C LEU A 9 -7.12 -2.70 1.82
N ASP A 10 -7.89 -1.60 1.80
CA ASP A 10 -9.06 -1.48 0.93
C ASP A 10 -8.68 -1.51 -0.56
N LEU A 11 -7.58 -0.85 -0.95
CA LEU A 11 -7.08 -0.87 -2.33
C LEU A 11 -6.63 -2.27 -2.76
N VAL A 12 -5.84 -2.97 -1.92
CA VAL A 12 -5.41 -4.34 -2.21
C VAL A 12 -6.61 -5.28 -2.29
N ARG A 13 -7.63 -5.11 -1.44
CA ARG A 13 -8.87 -5.88 -1.53
C ARG A 13 -9.61 -5.64 -2.85
N ASN A 14 -9.56 -4.43 -3.42
CA ASN A 14 -10.12 -4.15 -4.74
C ASN A 14 -9.35 -4.90 -5.82
N SER A 15 -8.01 -4.94 -5.75
CA SER A 15 -7.16 -5.72 -6.66
C SER A 15 -7.51 -7.21 -6.63
N ILE A 16 -7.67 -7.80 -5.44
CA ILE A 16 -8.06 -9.22 -5.27
C ILE A 16 -9.44 -9.47 -5.89
N ALA A 17 -10.42 -8.59 -5.66
CA ALA A 17 -11.74 -8.71 -6.27
C ALA A 17 -11.74 -8.50 -7.79
N ALA A 18 -10.71 -7.83 -8.34
CA ALA A 18 -10.47 -7.71 -9.77
C ALA A 18 -9.77 -8.94 -10.37
N GLY A 19 -9.51 -9.98 -9.58
CA GLY A 19 -8.87 -11.22 -10.01
C GLY A 19 -7.35 -11.11 -10.16
N ALA A 20 -6.72 -10.15 -9.48
CA ALA A 20 -5.26 -10.05 -9.46
C ALA A 20 -4.65 -11.31 -8.84
N THR A 21 -3.50 -11.72 -9.36
CA THR A 21 -2.66 -12.80 -8.79
C THR A 21 -1.35 -12.24 -8.23
N LYS A 22 -1.01 -11.00 -8.57
CA LYS A 22 0.12 -10.24 -8.03
C LYS A 22 -0.33 -8.84 -7.65
N VAL A 23 0.06 -8.39 -6.47
CA VAL A 23 -0.14 -7.02 -5.99
C VAL A 23 1.18 -6.47 -5.46
N ILE A 24 1.58 -5.30 -5.94
CA ILE A 24 2.78 -4.57 -5.54
C ILE A 24 2.35 -3.39 -4.69
N ILE A 25 2.83 -3.34 -3.45
CA ILE A 25 2.61 -2.25 -2.49
C ILE A 25 3.93 -1.49 -2.41
N SER A 26 3.98 -0.27 -2.95
CA SER A 26 5.17 0.57 -2.92
C SER A 26 4.93 1.79 -2.05
N ILE A 27 5.83 2.05 -1.11
CA ILE A 27 5.79 3.23 -0.24
C ILE A 27 7.16 3.89 -0.30
N TYR A 28 7.23 5.12 -0.79
CA TYR A 28 8.50 5.79 -0.97
C TYR A 28 8.47 7.27 -0.65
N GLN A 29 9.56 7.81 -0.14
CA GLN A 29 9.73 9.24 0.05
C GLN A 29 10.33 9.89 -1.20
N LYS A 30 9.77 11.03 -1.63
CA LYS A 30 10.42 11.93 -2.57
C LYS A 30 10.15 13.39 -2.19
N GLY A 31 11.21 14.14 -1.89
CA GLY A 31 11.09 15.50 -1.38
C GLY A 31 10.29 15.52 -0.06
N ASN A 32 9.29 16.39 0.02
CA ASN A 32 8.39 16.50 1.18
C ASN A 32 7.13 15.62 1.09
N PHE A 33 7.12 14.62 0.21
CA PHE A 33 5.96 13.75 0.03
C PHE A 33 6.31 12.29 0.29
N LEU A 34 5.41 11.61 1.01
CA LEU A 34 5.31 10.17 1.08
C LEU A 34 4.39 9.71 -0.05
N TYR A 35 4.86 8.83 -0.91
CA TYR A 35 4.06 8.23 -1.97
C TYR A 35 3.64 6.83 -1.56
N ILE A 36 2.40 6.49 -1.81
CA ILE A 36 1.86 5.14 -1.69
C ILE A 36 1.31 4.76 -3.06
N SER A 37 1.80 3.65 -3.61
CA SER A 37 1.36 3.12 -4.90
C SER A 37 0.97 1.65 -4.76
N ILE A 38 -0.24 1.32 -5.19
CA ILE A 38 -0.75 -0.06 -5.27
C ILE A 38 -0.91 -0.41 -6.74
N SER A 39 -0.23 -1.46 -7.17
CA SER A 39 -0.29 -1.95 -8.56
C SER A 39 -0.65 -3.42 -8.60
N ASP A 40 -1.60 -3.77 -9.44
CA ASP A 40 -2.05 -5.15 -9.62
C ASP A 40 -2.10 -5.56 -11.08
N ASN A 41 -2.18 -6.86 -11.30
CA ASN A 41 -2.37 -7.49 -12.61
C ASN A 41 -3.79 -8.06 -12.79
N GLY A 42 -4.78 -7.47 -12.14
CA GLY A 42 -6.18 -7.88 -12.29
C GLY A 42 -6.75 -7.52 -13.66
N LYS A 43 -8.07 -7.67 -13.81
CA LYS A 43 -8.77 -7.40 -15.08
C LYS A 43 -8.69 -5.95 -15.57
N GLY A 44 -8.24 -5.01 -14.74
CA GLY A 44 -8.23 -3.57 -15.05
C GLY A 44 -9.63 -2.98 -15.29
N MET A 45 -9.67 -1.79 -15.86
CA MET A 45 -10.88 -1.02 -16.13
C MET A 45 -10.84 -0.42 -17.54
N ASP A 46 -12.00 -0.38 -18.20
CA ASP A 46 -12.19 0.42 -19.41
C ASP A 46 -12.22 1.92 -19.07
N LYS A 47 -12.23 2.78 -20.11
CA LYS A 47 -12.18 4.24 -19.94
C LYS A 47 -13.40 4.80 -19.20
N ASP A 48 -14.57 4.20 -19.37
CA ASP A 48 -15.81 4.69 -18.78
C ASP A 48 -15.90 4.32 -17.29
N THR A 49 -15.48 3.10 -16.96
CA THR A 49 -15.29 2.62 -15.59
C THR A 49 -14.21 3.44 -14.89
N LEU A 50 -13.06 3.68 -15.51
CA LEU A 50 -11.98 4.48 -14.93
C LEU A 50 -12.42 5.90 -14.57
N ARG A 51 -13.20 6.56 -15.44
CA ARG A 51 -13.74 7.90 -15.17
C ARG A 51 -14.73 7.93 -14.00
N SER A 52 -15.39 6.81 -13.73
CA SER A 52 -16.47 6.75 -12.75
C SER A 52 -16.01 6.26 -11.37
N VAL A 53 -14.89 5.51 -11.27
CA VAL A 53 -14.35 5.05 -9.98
C VAL A 53 -13.76 6.15 -9.11
N GLU A 54 -13.43 7.30 -9.70
CA GLU A 54 -13.03 8.50 -8.95
C GLU A 54 -14.22 9.24 -8.34
N SER A 55 -15.43 9.02 -8.85
CA SER A 55 -16.63 9.60 -8.26
C SER A 55 -16.98 8.83 -6.98
N PRO A 56 -17.27 9.54 -5.87
CA PRO A 56 -17.84 8.87 -4.70
C PRO A 56 -19.12 8.12 -5.10
N PHE A 57 -19.34 6.97 -4.47
CA PHE A 57 -20.54 6.10 -4.59
C PHE A 57 -20.57 5.00 -5.68
N MET A 58 -19.56 4.81 -6.52
CA MET A 58 -19.55 3.70 -7.48
C MET A 58 -18.76 2.47 -6.98
N THR A 59 -19.35 1.27 -7.02
CA THR A 59 -18.68 -0.02 -6.73
C THR A 59 -19.26 -1.13 -7.59
N SER A 60 -18.43 -2.10 -7.98
CA SER A 60 -18.88 -3.34 -8.61
C SER A 60 -19.24 -4.46 -7.61
N ARG A 61 -19.12 -4.22 -6.29
CA ARG A 61 -19.50 -5.19 -5.24
C ARG A 61 -20.96 -4.99 -4.80
N ASN A 62 -21.76 -6.05 -4.91
CA ASN A 62 -23.15 -6.07 -4.40
C ASN A 62 -23.26 -6.20 -2.86
N THR A 63 -22.15 -6.37 -2.13
CA THR A 63 -22.16 -6.70 -0.69
C THR A 63 -21.76 -5.56 0.26
N ARG A 64 -21.07 -4.52 -0.24
CA ARG A 64 -20.89 -3.23 0.47
C ARG A 64 -21.60 -2.16 -0.38
N LYS A 65 -22.55 -1.44 0.21
CA LYS A 65 -23.37 -0.42 -0.48
C LYS A 65 -22.58 0.73 -1.14
N VAL A 66 -21.27 0.87 -0.89
CA VAL A 66 -20.47 1.99 -1.42
C VAL A 66 -19.00 1.58 -1.62
N GLY A 67 -18.43 1.84 -2.81
CA GLY A 67 -17.01 1.61 -3.16
C GLY A 67 -16.15 2.78 -2.75
N LEU A 68 -15.91 2.91 -1.45
CA LEU A 68 -15.26 4.10 -0.91
C LEU A 68 -13.73 4.01 -0.88
N GLY A 69 -13.10 2.87 -1.18
CA GLY A 69 -11.66 2.70 -1.05
C GLY A 69 -10.84 3.72 -1.86
N ILE A 70 -11.11 3.81 -3.17
CA ILE A 70 -10.43 4.77 -4.06
C ILE A 70 -10.79 6.22 -3.72
N PRO A 71 -12.09 6.60 -3.60
CA PRO A 71 -12.45 7.97 -3.23
C PRO A 71 -11.90 8.45 -1.88
N LEU A 72 -11.85 7.58 -0.87
CA LEU A 72 -11.32 7.94 0.45
C LEU A 72 -9.79 8.08 0.43
N PHE A 73 -9.09 7.21 -0.31
CA PHE A 73 -7.64 7.34 -0.48
C PHE A 73 -7.28 8.63 -1.24
N LYS A 74 -8.04 8.97 -2.29
CA LYS A 74 -7.92 10.24 -3.00
C LYS A 74 -8.12 11.44 -2.05
N ALA A 75 -9.21 11.43 -1.29
CA ALA A 75 -9.50 12.50 -0.33
C ALA A 75 -8.39 12.65 0.72
N ALA A 76 -7.85 11.55 1.25
CA ALA A 76 -6.75 11.59 2.21
C ALA A 76 -5.46 12.18 1.60
N ALA A 77 -5.14 11.83 0.35
CA ALA A 77 -3.99 12.37 -0.36
C ALA A 77 -4.13 13.89 -0.58
N GLU A 78 -5.27 14.33 -1.13
CA GLU A 78 -5.57 15.74 -1.40
C GLU A 78 -5.63 16.57 -0.11
N GLN A 79 -6.23 16.04 0.96
CA GLN A 79 -6.32 16.74 2.26
C GLN A 79 -4.94 16.96 2.88
N SER A 80 -4.00 16.03 2.67
CA SER A 80 -2.61 16.19 3.12
C SER A 80 -1.76 17.12 2.22
N GLY A 81 -2.37 17.78 1.23
CA GLY A 81 -1.70 18.67 0.29
C GLY A 81 -0.95 17.97 -0.84
N GLY A 82 -1.22 16.67 -1.04
CA GLY A 82 -0.64 15.88 -2.13
C GLY A 82 -1.59 15.70 -3.32
N THR A 83 -1.36 14.62 -4.05
CA THR A 83 -2.00 14.32 -5.34
C THR A 83 -2.47 12.88 -5.40
N PHE A 84 -3.42 12.61 -6.28
CA PHE A 84 -3.92 11.27 -6.57
C PHE A 84 -3.89 11.02 -8.08
N GLU A 85 -3.43 9.83 -8.47
CA GLU A 85 -3.38 9.37 -9.85
C GLU A 85 -3.84 7.90 -9.92
N ILE A 86 -4.62 7.59 -10.96
CA ILE A 86 -5.04 6.21 -11.26
C ILE A 86 -4.84 5.90 -12.73
N GLU A 87 -4.19 4.78 -13.00
CA GLU A 87 -3.95 4.25 -14.33
C GLU A 87 -4.54 2.85 -14.39
N SER A 88 -5.34 2.55 -15.41
CA SER A 88 -5.90 1.21 -15.59
C SER A 88 -6.17 0.95 -17.06
N ALA A 89 -5.96 -0.30 -17.47
CA ALA A 89 -6.32 -0.78 -18.79
C ALA A 89 -6.88 -2.20 -18.70
N GLU A 90 -7.92 -2.46 -19.48
CA GLU A 90 -8.59 -3.76 -19.53
C GLU A 90 -7.60 -4.89 -19.86
N ASN A 91 -7.63 -5.96 -19.07
CA ASN A 91 -6.74 -7.11 -19.11
C ASN A 91 -5.24 -6.83 -18.85
N VAL A 92 -4.89 -5.63 -18.38
CA VAL A 92 -3.51 -5.26 -18.01
C VAL A 92 -3.37 -5.15 -16.49
N GLY A 93 -4.33 -4.49 -15.83
CA GLY A 93 -4.30 -4.25 -14.39
C GLY A 93 -4.56 -2.80 -14.04
N THR A 94 -4.36 -2.47 -12.76
CA THR A 94 -4.57 -1.11 -12.23
C THR A 94 -3.38 -0.66 -11.40
N ARG A 95 -3.05 0.62 -11.47
CA ARG A 95 -2.12 1.31 -10.58
C ARG A 95 -2.83 2.51 -9.97
N VAL A 96 -2.84 2.58 -8.65
CA VAL A 96 -3.33 3.73 -7.88
C VAL A 96 -2.15 4.32 -7.14
N THR A 97 -1.92 5.63 -7.26
CA THR A 97 -0.83 6.33 -6.59
C THR A 97 -1.38 7.56 -5.86
N GLY A 98 -1.04 7.71 -4.58
CA GLY A 98 -1.32 8.89 -3.78
C GLY A 98 -0.03 9.46 -3.22
N SER A 99 0.12 10.78 -3.23
CA SER A 99 1.19 11.48 -2.52
C SER A 99 0.62 12.19 -1.29
N PHE A 100 1.41 12.22 -0.22
CA PHE A 100 0.99 12.73 1.08
C PHE A 100 2.06 13.64 1.68
N GLY A 101 1.72 14.89 1.99
CA GLY A 101 2.67 15.86 2.54
C GLY A 101 3.18 15.41 3.90
N ILE A 102 4.48 15.15 4.04
CA ILE A 102 5.08 14.59 5.26
C ILE A 102 4.84 15.50 6.48
N ASP A 103 5.06 16.81 6.28
CA ASP A 103 4.87 17.85 7.30
C ASP A 103 3.41 18.29 7.45
N SER A 104 2.47 17.70 6.70
CA SER A 104 1.07 18.10 6.76
C SER A 104 0.41 17.60 8.05
N ILE A 105 -0.29 18.51 8.74
CA ILE A 105 -1.06 18.20 9.95
C ILE A 105 -2.21 17.23 9.64
N ASP A 106 -2.76 17.32 8.43
CA ASP A 106 -3.86 16.47 7.98
C ASP A 106 -3.38 15.11 7.45
N ARG A 107 -2.07 14.87 7.37
CA ARG A 107 -1.54 13.56 6.96
C ARG A 107 -1.85 12.52 8.04
N GLN A 108 -2.65 11.52 7.67
CA GLN A 108 -2.87 10.34 8.49
C GLN A 108 -1.55 9.58 8.74
N PRO A 109 -1.36 9.00 9.93
CA PRO A 109 -0.21 8.14 10.18
C PRO A 109 -0.24 6.93 9.23
N LEU A 110 0.94 6.41 8.87
CA LEU A 110 1.02 5.21 8.03
C LEU A 110 0.37 4.00 8.73
N GLY A 111 0.42 3.96 10.07
CA GLY A 111 -0.21 2.92 10.87
C GLY A 111 0.57 1.61 10.88
N GLU A 112 -0.10 0.52 11.27
CA GLU A 112 0.51 -0.80 11.41
C GLU A 112 0.56 -1.54 10.06
N LEU A 113 1.46 -1.09 9.18
CA LEU A 113 1.61 -1.65 7.84
C LEU A 113 1.99 -3.13 7.85
N TYR A 114 2.88 -3.55 8.75
CA TYR A 114 3.31 -4.96 8.84
C TYR A 114 2.14 -5.88 9.21
N GLU A 115 1.25 -5.44 10.10
CA GLU A 115 0.01 -6.16 10.44
C GLU A 115 -0.93 -6.26 9.23
N THR A 116 -1.07 -5.16 8.48
CA THR A 116 -1.92 -5.13 7.29
C THR A 116 -1.44 -6.11 6.23
N VAL A 117 -0.13 -6.11 5.95
CA VAL A 117 0.46 -6.99 4.94
C VAL A 117 0.41 -8.45 5.39
N THR A 118 0.72 -8.75 6.66
CA THR A 118 0.60 -10.13 7.16
C THR A 118 -0.83 -10.65 7.15
N ALA A 119 -1.82 -9.82 7.51
CA ALA A 119 -3.23 -10.19 7.43
C ALA A 119 -3.68 -10.50 5.97
N LEU A 120 -3.16 -9.76 4.99
CA LEU A 120 -3.41 -10.02 3.56
C LEU A 120 -2.83 -11.37 3.11
N ILE A 121 -1.60 -11.68 3.53
CA ILE A 121 -0.95 -12.96 3.22
C ILE A 121 -1.73 -14.14 3.81
N ILE A 122 -2.17 -14.02 5.08
CA ILE A 122 -2.96 -15.07 5.74
C ILE A 122 -4.32 -15.26 5.06
N SER A 123 -4.97 -14.15 4.67
CA SER A 123 -6.32 -14.20 4.10
C SER A 123 -6.34 -14.79 2.69
N ASP A 124 -5.32 -14.49 1.89
CA ASP A 124 -5.28 -14.84 0.46
C ASP A 124 -3.85 -15.32 0.10
N PRO A 125 -3.43 -16.49 0.61
CA PRO A 125 -2.04 -16.96 0.51
C PRO A 125 -1.60 -17.27 -0.92
N ASP A 126 -2.53 -17.53 -1.83
CA ASP A 126 -2.23 -17.78 -3.24
C ASP A 126 -1.79 -16.51 -3.99
N ILE A 127 -2.14 -15.33 -3.48
CA ILE A 127 -1.74 -14.04 -4.06
C ILE A 127 -0.24 -13.81 -3.78
N ASN A 128 0.45 -13.28 -4.79
CA ASN A 128 1.83 -12.84 -4.64
C ASN A 128 1.86 -11.35 -4.28
N TYR A 129 2.35 -11.05 -3.08
CA TYR A 129 2.49 -9.70 -2.56
C TYR A 129 3.95 -9.29 -2.64
N GLU A 130 4.19 -8.11 -3.22
CA GLU A 130 5.51 -7.50 -3.23
C GLU A 130 5.46 -6.17 -2.49
N LEU A 131 6.11 -6.10 -1.33
CA LEU A 131 6.25 -4.88 -0.55
C LEU A 131 7.58 -4.21 -0.90
N ARG A 132 7.52 -2.93 -1.29
CA ARG A 132 8.68 -2.08 -1.57
C ARG A 132 8.61 -0.83 -0.71
N LEU A 133 9.64 -0.60 0.09
CA LEU A 133 9.79 0.59 0.91
C LEU A 133 11.07 1.32 0.49
N GLU A 134 11.01 2.64 0.34
CA GLU A 134 12.17 3.43 -0.04
C GLU A 134 12.18 4.79 0.67
N SER A 135 13.32 5.15 1.22
CA SER A 135 13.61 6.49 1.73
C SER A 135 14.79 7.08 0.95
N THR A 136 15.22 8.28 1.35
CA THR A 136 16.43 8.88 0.76
C THR A 136 17.72 8.13 1.05
N LYS A 137 17.72 7.22 2.04
CA LYS A 137 18.93 6.53 2.54
C LYS A 137 18.88 5.03 2.34
N ASP A 138 17.70 4.45 2.52
CA ASP A 138 17.53 3.01 2.66
C ASP A 138 16.36 2.52 1.80
N ALA A 139 16.43 1.26 1.39
CA ALA A 139 15.37 0.59 0.67
C ALA A 139 15.18 -0.83 1.19
N TYR A 140 13.94 -1.30 1.17
CA TYR A 140 13.55 -2.64 1.58
C TYR A 140 12.60 -3.23 0.55
N ARG A 141 12.76 -4.53 0.27
CA ARG A 141 11.85 -5.28 -0.59
C ARG A 141 11.62 -6.67 -0.02
N MET A 142 10.37 -7.11 -0.06
CA MET A 142 9.97 -8.49 0.20
C MET A 142 8.96 -8.94 -0.85
N ASP A 143 9.15 -10.12 -1.42
CA ASP A 143 8.25 -10.73 -2.40
C ASP A 143 7.82 -12.11 -1.89
N THR A 144 6.52 -12.30 -1.67
CA THR A 144 6.02 -13.59 -1.16
C THR A 144 6.21 -14.72 -2.16
N LYS A 145 6.38 -14.43 -3.46
CA LYS A 145 6.76 -15.45 -4.44
C LYS A 145 8.15 -16.00 -4.12
N GLU A 146 9.11 -15.13 -3.82
CA GLU A 146 10.48 -15.55 -3.47
C GLU A 146 10.51 -16.33 -2.16
N VAL A 147 9.69 -15.93 -1.18
CA VAL A 147 9.52 -16.68 0.07
C VAL A 147 8.96 -18.08 -0.21
N LYS A 148 7.89 -18.20 -1.01
CA LYS A 148 7.31 -19.49 -1.40
C LYS A 148 8.32 -20.38 -2.14
N ASP A 149 9.10 -19.79 -3.06
CA ASP A 149 10.12 -20.52 -3.83
C ASP A 149 11.20 -21.13 -2.89
N VAL A 150 11.55 -20.45 -1.79
CA VAL A 150 12.50 -20.94 -0.77
C VAL A 150 11.88 -22.00 0.13
N LEU A 151 10.61 -21.85 0.51
CA LEU A 151 9.89 -22.78 1.39
C LEU A 151 9.62 -24.14 0.74
N GLY A 152 9.48 -24.19 -0.58
CA GLY A 152 9.13 -25.42 -1.31
C GLY A 152 7.74 -25.93 -0.91
N GLU A 153 7.70 -27.08 -0.24
CA GLU A 153 6.44 -27.73 0.20
C GLU A 153 5.85 -27.10 1.47
N VAL A 154 6.61 -26.27 2.20
CA VAL A 154 6.12 -25.63 3.42
C VAL A 154 5.18 -24.47 3.04
N HIS A 155 3.96 -24.46 3.60
CA HIS A 155 2.99 -23.42 3.31
C HIS A 155 3.41 -22.07 3.91
N ILE A 156 3.21 -20.98 3.18
CA ILE A 156 3.64 -19.64 3.65
C ILE A 156 2.93 -19.20 4.94
N THR A 157 1.74 -19.75 5.22
CA THR A 157 0.94 -19.43 6.42
C THR A 157 1.29 -20.26 7.65
N GLU A 158 2.32 -21.11 7.59
CA GLU A 158 2.79 -21.82 8.78
C GLU A 158 3.17 -20.80 9.88
N PRO A 159 2.84 -21.04 11.16
CA PRO A 159 3.00 -20.03 12.22
C PRO A 159 4.42 -19.46 12.34
N GLU A 160 5.45 -20.31 12.24
CA GLU A 160 6.86 -19.89 12.31
C GLU A 160 7.26 -19.01 11.12
N VAL A 161 6.74 -19.32 9.92
CA VAL A 161 6.97 -18.53 8.71
C VAL A 161 6.28 -17.18 8.82
N MET A 162 5.04 -17.14 9.30
CA MET A 162 4.30 -15.89 9.46
C MET A 162 4.91 -14.98 10.52
N GLU A 163 5.41 -15.53 11.61
CA GLU A 163 6.14 -14.77 12.63
C GLU A 163 7.43 -14.17 12.03
N TRP A 164 8.18 -14.96 11.24
CA TRP A 164 9.35 -14.48 10.53
C TRP A 164 9.01 -13.36 9.52
N ILE A 165 7.97 -13.54 8.70
CA ILE A 165 7.51 -12.51 7.74
C ILE A 165 7.14 -11.23 8.47
N ARG A 166 6.39 -11.34 9.57
CA ARG A 166 5.95 -10.19 10.38
C ARG A 166 7.15 -9.37 10.86
N GLU A 167 8.09 -10.03 11.53
CA GLU A 167 9.28 -9.37 12.08
C GLU A 167 10.20 -8.85 10.98
N HIS A 168 10.31 -9.56 9.85
CA HIS A 168 11.09 -9.10 8.70
C HIS A 168 10.54 -7.80 8.09
N ILE A 169 9.22 -7.70 7.91
CA ILE A 169 8.57 -6.46 7.44
C ILE A 169 8.74 -5.34 8.46
N LYS A 170 8.56 -5.64 9.75
CA LYS A 170 8.69 -4.66 10.83
C LYS A 170 10.11 -4.07 10.88
N GLU A 171 11.14 -4.91 10.74
CA GLU A 171 12.52 -4.46 10.66
C GLU A 171 12.79 -3.67 9.37
N GLY A 172 12.20 -4.06 8.24
CA GLY A 172 12.26 -3.31 6.99
C GLY A 172 11.69 -1.90 7.13
N ILE A 173 10.51 -1.77 7.76
CA ILE A 173 9.89 -0.47 8.08
C ILE A 173 10.79 0.34 9.02
N ARG A 174 11.36 -0.31 10.05
CA ARG A 174 12.27 0.34 11.00
C ARG A 174 13.53 0.86 10.32
N THR A 175 14.12 0.08 9.43
CA THR A 175 15.33 0.44 8.68
C THR A 175 15.06 1.63 7.76
N VAL A 176 13.97 1.56 6.98
CA VAL A 176 13.68 2.59 5.97
C VAL A 176 13.13 3.89 6.57
N PHE A 177 12.31 3.80 7.63
CA PHE A 177 11.56 4.94 8.20
C PHE A 177 11.79 5.22 9.70
N GLY A 178 12.67 4.49 10.39
CA GLY A 178 13.08 4.79 11.78
C GLY A 178 12.22 4.18 12.91
N GLY A 179 11.22 3.35 12.61
CA GLY A 179 10.52 2.50 13.60
C GLY A 179 9.35 3.15 14.35
N VAL A 180 9.24 4.48 14.35
CA VAL A 180 8.01 5.22 14.66
C VAL A 180 7.79 6.16 13.49
N LEU A 181 6.69 6.00 12.75
CA LEU A 181 6.42 6.66 11.47
C LEU A 181 6.08 8.17 11.61
N ASN A 182 6.85 8.90 12.40
CA ASN A 182 6.81 10.36 12.54
C ASN A 182 8.02 11.08 11.94
N GLU A 183 9.09 10.40 11.50
CA GLU A 183 10.28 11.10 11.01
C GLU A 183 10.81 10.45 9.73
N VAL A 184 10.09 10.71 8.64
CA VAL A 184 10.84 11.05 7.43
C VAL A 184 11.59 12.32 7.78
N ASN A 185 12.89 12.20 8.11
CA ASN A 185 13.75 13.32 8.47
C ASN A 185 13.53 14.46 7.47
N SER A 186 12.82 15.51 7.90
CA SER A 186 12.93 16.81 7.28
C SER A 186 14.42 17.16 7.38
N GLY A 187 15.08 17.27 6.23
CA GLY A 187 16.49 17.64 6.14
C GLY A 187 16.80 19.05 6.64
N ILE A 188 16.01 19.58 7.57
CA ILE A 188 16.23 20.84 8.25
C ILE A 188 17.09 20.52 9.46
N GLY A 189 18.41 20.59 9.25
CA GLY A 189 19.34 20.72 10.35
C GLY A 189 18.84 21.81 11.28
N ARG A 190 18.62 21.44 12.55
CA ARG A 190 18.58 22.40 13.65
C ARG A 190 19.96 23.06 13.69
N ASN A 191 20.12 24.15 12.94
CA ASN A 191 21.16 25.10 13.25
C ASN A 191 20.73 25.81 14.53
N GLN A 192 21.61 25.67 15.51
CA GLN A 192 21.60 26.32 16.80
C GLN A 192 21.61 27.84 16.57
N GLU A 193 20.73 28.55 17.27
CA GLU A 193 21.00 29.86 17.85
C GLU A 193 20.67 29.80 19.34
#